data_AF-A0A9D1FG19-F1
#
_entry.id   AF-A0A9D1FG19-F1
#
_cell.length_a   1.000
_cell.length_b   1.000
_cell.length_c   1.000
_cell.angle_alpha   90.00
_cell.angle_beta   90.00
_cell.angle_gamma   90.00
#
_symmetry.space_group_name_H-M   'P 1'
#
loop_
_entity.id
_entity.type
_entity.pdbx_description
1 polymer ?
#
loop_
_entity_poly.entity_id
_entity_poly.type
_entity_poly.pdbx_seq_one_letter_code
_entity_poly.pdbx_strand_id
1 'polypeptide(L)' 'MTLGAEIEQIRIKCNMPLFIAYDVFSTDMAGYHQIITGRCSPTIFQLIMFIDAARHPLEKIPKKFI' A
#
# COMPACT_ATOMS: atom_id res chain seq x y z
N MET A 1 0.55 -10.63 15.81
CA MET A 1 0.19 -10.02 14.52
C MET A 1 1.22 -8.94 14.21
N THR A 2 1.67 -8.82 12.95
CA THR A 2 2.64 -7.79 12.52
C THR A 2 1.94 -6.72 11.71
N LEU A 3 2.42 -5.47 11.77
CA LEU A 3 1.90 -4.35 10.98
C LEU A 3 1.82 -4.69 9.47
N GLY A 4 2.84 -5.36 8.93
CA GLY A 4 2.86 -5.80 7.53
C GLY A 4 1.70 -6.72 7.15
N ALA A 5 1.30 -7.63 8.05
CA ALA A 5 0.17 -8.51 7.81
C ALA A 5 -1.17 -7.75 7.81
N GLU A 6 -1.29 -6.72 8.67
CA GLU A 6 -2.48 -5.85 8.69
C GLU A 6 -2.60 -5.01 7.42
N ILE A 7 -1.49 -4.48 6.91
CA ILE A 7 -1.44 -3.77 5.61
C ILE A 7 -1.98 -4.66 4.49
N GLU A 8 -1.50 -5.90 4.39
CA GLU A 8 -1.96 -6.82 3.33
C GLU A 8 -3.44 -7.19 3.50
N GLN A 9 -3.91 -7.40 4.73
CA GLN A 9 -5.34 -7.66 4.97
C GLN A 9 -6.23 -6.47 4.58
N ILE A 10 -5.82 -5.25 4.90
CA ILE A 10 -6.55 -4.04 4.50
C ILE A 10 -6.58 -3.94 2.98
N ARG A 11 -5.44 -4.15 2.31
CA ARG A 11 -5.35 -4.11 0.84
C ARG A 11 -6.37 -5.07 0.20
N ILE A 12 -6.43 -6.32 0.67
CA ILE A 12 -7.37 -7.33 0.19
C ILE A 12 -8.81 -6.92 0.48
N LYS A 13 -9.13 -6.52 1.71
CA LYS A 13 -10.49 -6.13 2.12
C LYS A 13 -11.02 -4.94 1.32
N CYS A 14 -10.16 -4.00 0.96
CA CYS A 14 -10.51 -2.82 0.17
C CYS A 14 -10.44 -3.06 -1.35
N ASN A 15 -10.17 -4.28 -1.81
CA ASN A 15 -9.93 -4.60 -3.22
C ASN A 15 -8.88 -3.67 -3.87
N MET A 16 -7.88 -3.25 -3.10
CA MET A 16 -6.82 -2.37 -3.62
C MET A 16 -5.86 -3.19 -4.48
N PRO A 17 -5.65 -2.81 -5.76
CA PRO A 17 -4.65 -3.42 -6.61
C PRO A 17 -3.22 -3.27 -6.04
N LEU A 18 -2.38 -4.28 -6.26
CA LEU A 18 -0.99 -4.28 -5.77
C LEU A 18 -0.18 -3.07 -6.27
N PHE A 19 -0.39 -2.64 -7.52
CA PHE A 19 0.35 -1.51 -8.08
C PHE A 19 0.11 -0.20 -7.31
N ILE A 20 -1.10 0.01 -6.76
CA ILE A 20 -1.39 1.18 -5.91
C ILE A 20 -0.56 1.11 -4.63
N ALA A 21 -0.48 -0.07 -4.02
CA ALA A 21 0.34 -0.25 -2.83
C ALA A 21 1.83 -0.01 -3.12
N TYR A 22 2.32 -0.47 -4.28
CA TYR A 22 3.69 -0.22 -4.74
C TYR A 22 3.97 1.28 -4.88
N ASP A 23 3.07 2.03 -5.51
CA ASP A 23 3.19 3.48 -5.66
C ASP A 23 3.20 4.20 -4.31
N VAL A 24 2.25 3.86 -3.42
CA VAL A 24 2.14 4.44 -2.08
C VAL A 24 3.40 4.21 -1.25
N PHE A 25 3.94 2.99 -1.28
CA PHE A 25 5.16 2.65 -0.56
C PHE A 25 6.43 2.99 -1.35
N SER A 26 6.30 3.55 -2.56
CA SER A 26 7.39 3.92 -3.46
C SER A 26 8.39 2.79 -3.62
N THR A 27 7.89 1.60 -3.91
CA THR A 27 8.65 0.35 -3.88
C THR A 27 8.19 -0.59 -4.99
N ASP A 28 8.94 -1.66 -5.23
CA ASP A 28 8.58 -2.72 -6.15
C ASP A 28 7.94 -3.92 -5.42
N MET A 29 7.71 -5.01 -6.14
CA MET A 29 7.18 -6.25 -5.56
C MET A 29 8.05 -6.76 -4.40
N ALA A 30 9.38 -6.69 -4.51
CA ALA A 30 10.28 -7.24 -3.51
C ALA A 30 10.30 -6.37 -2.24
N GLY A 31 10.32 -5.06 -2.37
CA GLY A 31 10.26 -4.16 -1.22
C GLY A 31 8.88 -4.13 -0.57
N TYR A 32 7.79 -4.25 -1.34
CA TYR A 32 6.47 -4.47 -0.76
C TYR A 32 6.40 -5.79 0.01
N HIS A 33 6.99 -6.86 -0.52
CA HIS A 33 7.09 -8.13 0.19
C HIS A 33 7.86 -8.01 1.51
N GLN A 34 8.93 -7.22 1.56
CA GLN A 34 9.66 -6.92 2.80
C GLN A 34 8.79 -6.17 3.82
N ILE A 35 7.92 -5.26 3.36
CA ILE A 35 6.96 -4.55 4.23
C ILE A 35 5.96 -5.52 4.84
N ILE A 36 5.27 -6.33 4.03
CA ILE A 36 4.21 -7.22 4.52
C ILE A 36 4.76 -8.36 5.40
N THR A 37 6.02 -8.76 5.19
CA THR A 37 6.71 -9.74 6.04
C THR A 37 7.34 -9.13 7.30
N GLY A 38 7.28 -7.80 7.46
CA GLY A 38 7.84 -7.09 8.61
C GLY A 38 9.37 -6.96 8.62
N ARG A 39 10.03 -7.21 7.47
CA ARG A 39 11.47 -7.00 7.28
C ARG A 39 11.82 -5.53 7.04
N CYS A 40 10.86 -4.74 6.58
CA CYS A 40 10.99 -3.30 6.41
C CYS A 40 9.77 -2.60 7.02
N SER A 41 10.00 -1.52 7.77
CA SER A 41 8.93 -0.75 8.38
C SER A 41 8.57 0.44 7.48
N PRO A 42 7.31 0.59 7.06
CA PRO A 42 6.88 1.77 6.33
C PRO A 42 6.91 2.99 7.26
N THR A 43 7.10 4.16 6.67
CA THR A 43 7.00 5.43 7.40
C THR A 43 5.54 5.74 7.75
N ILE A 44 5.34 6.57 8.79
CA ILE A 44 3.99 7.05 9.17
C ILE A 44 3.29 7.73 7.98
N PHE A 45 4.03 8.50 7.18
CA PHE A 45 3.48 9.17 6.00
C PHE A 45 2.95 8.16 4.96
N GLN A 46 3.71 7.10 4.67
CA GLN A 46 3.26 6.05 3.76
C GLN A 46 2.03 5.29 4.29
N LEU A 47 1.95 5.05 5.61
CA LEU A 47 0.77 4.45 6.22
C LEU A 47 -0.49 5.33 6.06
N ILE A 48 -0.34 6.65 6.24
CA ILE A 48 -1.44 7.60 6.02
C ILE A 48 -1.91 7.57 4.56
N MET A 49 -0.97 7.63 3.61
CA MET A 49 -1.30 7.54 2.18
C MET A 49 -1.96 6.20 1.82
N PHE A 50 -1.51 5.10 2.42
CA PHE A 50 -2.08 3.78 2.19
C PHE A 50 -3.54 3.72 2.66
N ILE A 51 -3.83 4.23 3.86
CA ILE A 51 -5.18 4.27 4.40
C ILE A 51 -6.08 5.16 3.53
N ASP A 52 -5.58 6.31 3.08
CA ASP A 52 -6.33 7.21 2.19
C ASP A 52 -6.68 6.51 0.85
N ALA A 53 -5.69 5.87 0.21
CA ALA A 53 -5.89 5.09 -1.00
C ALA A 53 -6.86 3.92 -0.79
N ALA A 54 -6.84 3.28 0.39
CA ALA A 54 -7.74 2.17 0.71
C ALA A 54 -9.20 2.61 0.91
N ARG A 55 -9.43 3.88 1.29
CA ARG A 55 -10.77 4.45 1.48
C ARG A 55 -11.37 4.99 0.18
N HIS A 56 -10.55 5.27 -0.83
CA HIS A 56 -10.96 5.87 -2.10
C HIS A 56 -10.59 4.97 -3.29
N PRO A 57 -11.36 3.90 -3.57
CA PRO A 57 -11.09 3.04 -4.71
C PRO A 57 -11.24 3.82 -6.03
N LEU A 58 -10.10 4.09 -6.68
CA LEU A 58 -9.93 4.42 -8.10
C LEU A 58 -10.49 5.76 -8.64
N GLU A 59 -11.32 6.51 -7.93
CA GLU A 59 -11.87 7.78 -8.45
C GLU A 59 -10.86 8.96 -8.51
N LYS A 60 -9.70 8.83 -7.86
CA LYS A 60 -8.74 9.94 -7.70
C LYS A 60 -7.28 9.63 -8.06
N ILE A 61 -6.99 8.55 -8.79
CA ILE A 61 -5.62 8.37 -9.30
C ILE A 61 -5.43 9.41 -10.41
N PRO A 62 -4.56 10.44 -10.24
CA PRO A 62 -4.32 11.39 -11.30
C PRO A 62 -3.72 10.64 -12.50
N LYS A 63 -4.44 10.62 -13.63
CA LYS A 63 -4.05 9.99 -14.91
C LYS A 63 -2.81 10.62 -15.57
N LYS A 64 -1.95 11.34 -14.83
CA LYS A 64 -0.86 12.15 -15.39
C LYS A 64 0.49 11.42 -15.53
N PHE A 65 0.55 10.11 -15.36
CA PHE A 65 1.80 9.34 -15.48
C PHE A 65 1.62 7.97 -16.15
N ILE A 66 0.85 7.91 -17.25
CA ILE A 66 0.95 6.82 -18.24
C ILE A 66 1.64 7.40 -19.48
#